data_AF-A0AAD6UNI3-F1
#
_entry.id   AF-A0AAD6UNI3-F1
#
_cell.length_a   1.000
_cell.length_b   1.000
_cell.length_c   1.000
_cell.angle_alpha   90.00
_cell.angle_beta   90.00
_cell.angle_gamma   90.00
#
_symmetry.space_group_name_H-M   'P 1'
#
loop_
_entity.id
_entity.type
_entity.pdbx_description
1 polymer ?
#
loop_
_entity_poly.entity_id
_entity_poly.type
_entity_poly.pdbx_seq_one_letter_code
_entity_poly.pdbx_strand_id
1 'polypeptide(L)'
;IDIASNLDSSTALPAAADGSVTMNVENFNAGADGSTSVSVSVDATGKGTSFTAATVQTNGNPVSSAAEFETDKVVFTLPAGTKCTGGTAGNLCLVSVKTTAGFGACTVVSQGAAAAGAAPAG
;
A
#
# COMPACT_ATOMS: atom_id res chain seq x y z
N ILE A 1 9.78 -2.05 11.65
CA ILE A 1 10.51 -2.55 10.46
C ILE A 1 10.82 -1.34 9.60
N ASP A 2 12.07 -1.20 9.17
CA ASP A 2 12.45 -0.19 8.17
C ASP A 2 12.24 -0.82 6.78
N ILE A 3 11.06 -0.57 6.18
CA ILE A 3 10.72 -1.11 4.85
C ILE A 3 11.67 -0.53 3.79
N ALA A 4 12.17 0.70 3.94
CA ALA A 4 13.08 1.29 2.96
C ALA A 4 14.41 0.51 2.91
N SER A 5 14.91 0.06 4.07
CA SER A 5 16.09 -0.82 4.15
C SER A 5 15.82 -2.28 3.74
N ASN A 6 14.57 -2.68 3.56
CA ASN A 6 14.14 -4.04 3.20
C ASN A 6 13.25 -4.06 1.95
N LEU A 7 13.40 -3.06 1.08
CA LEU A 7 12.48 -2.83 -0.03
C LEU A 7 12.46 -4.03 -0.98
N ASP A 8 13.63 -4.58 -1.31
CA ASP A 8 13.79 -5.72 -2.22
C ASP A 8 13.31 -7.06 -1.64
N SER A 9 13.27 -7.22 -0.32
CA SER A 9 12.83 -8.46 0.34
C SER A 9 11.36 -8.42 0.77
N SER A 10 10.69 -7.28 0.60
CA SER A 10 9.28 -7.10 0.95
C SER A 10 8.37 -7.70 -0.11
N THR A 11 7.26 -8.30 0.31
CA THR A 11 6.19 -8.69 -0.62
C THR A 11 5.51 -7.45 -1.17
N ALA A 12 5.73 -7.15 -2.45
CA ALA A 12 5.19 -5.97 -3.10
C ALA A 12 3.75 -6.20 -3.60
N LEU A 13 2.93 -5.16 -3.50
CA LEU A 13 1.63 -5.08 -4.15
C LEU A 13 1.81 -4.67 -5.61
N PRO A 14 1.31 -5.44 -6.59
CA PRO A 14 1.43 -5.07 -7.99
C PRO A 14 0.51 -3.89 -8.33
N ALA A 15 1.07 -2.88 -9.00
CA ALA A 15 0.27 -1.87 -9.67
C ALA A 15 -0.30 -2.41 -10.98
N ALA A 16 -1.59 -2.20 -11.21
CA ALA A 16 -2.23 -2.47 -12.49
C ALA A 16 -1.74 -1.48 -13.57
N ALA A 17 -2.05 -1.78 -14.83
CA ALA A 17 -1.62 -0.98 -15.98
C ALA A 17 -2.12 0.48 -15.94
N ASP A 18 -3.25 0.73 -15.29
CA ASP A 18 -3.83 2.07 -15.06
C ASP A 18 -3.25 2.79 -13.83
N GLY A 19 -2.29 2.16 -13.13
CA GLY A 19 -1.67 2.69 -11.92
C GLY A 19 -2.49 2.47 -10.65
N SER A 20 -3.61 1.73 -10.71
CA SER A 20 -4.35 1.33 -9.52
C SER A 20 -3.63 0.22 -8.76
N VAL A 21 -3.75 0.25 -7.43
CA VAL A 21 -3.18 -0.73 -6.50
C VAL A 21 -4.28 -1.11 -5.52
N THR A 22 -4.43 -2.42 -5.27
CA THR A 22 -5.33 -2.94 -4.25
C THR A 22 -4.54 -3.41 -3.03
N MET A 23 -5.01 -3.05 -1.85
CA MET A 23 -4.47 -3.53 -0.58
C MET A 23 -5.60 -3.92 0.37
N ASN A 24 -5.31 -4.86 1.26
CA ASN A 24 -6.19 -5.18 2.38
C ASN A 24 -5.77 -4.32 3.58
N VAL A 25 -6.74 -3.72 4.25
CA VAL A 25 -6.56 -3.07 5.55
C VAL A 25 -7.34 -3.87 6.57
N GLU A 26 -6.61 -4.39 7.55
CA GLU A 26 -7.15 -5.26 8.58
C GLU A 26 -7.24 -4.51 9.90
N ASN A 27 -8.34 -4.73 10.60
CA ASN A 27 -8.59 -4.14 11.89
C ASN A 27 -9.05 -5.23 12.89
N PHE A 28 -8.66 -5.04 14.16
CA PHE A 28 -8.98 -5.91 15.29
C PHE A 28 -9.70 -5.17 16.45
N ASN A 29 -9.91 -3.85 16.33
CA ASN A 29 -10.47 -3.00 17.36
C ASN A 29 -11.86 -2.48 16.97
N ALA A 30 -12.76 -2.25 17.93
CA ALA A 30 -14.03 -1.60 17.64
C ALA A 30 -13.90 -0.07 17.54
N GLY A 31 -14.90 0.59 16.94
CA GLY A 31 -15.03 2.04 16.96
C GLY A 31 -14.04 2.78 16.06
N ALA A 32 -13.69 4.01 16.44
CA ALA A 32 -12.80 4.87 15.64
C ALA A 32 -11.39 4.28 15.55
N ASP A 33 -10.86 3.73 16.64
CA ASP A 33 -9.58 3.01 16.67
C ASP A 33 -9.57 1.82 15.69
N GLY A 34 -10.77 1.35 15.34
CA GLY A 34 -11.01 0.31 14.35
C GLY A 34 -10.99 0.74 12.89
N SER A 35 -10.66 2.01 12.59
CA SER A 35 -10.73 2.53 11.23
C SER A 35 -9.84 1.75 10.25
N THR A 36 -10.46 1.15 9.24
CA THR A 36 -9.80 0.64 8.02
C THR A 36 -9.79 1.67 6.89
N SER A 37 -10.46 2.82 7.07
CA SER A 37 -10.34 3.98 6.18
C SER A 37 -8.96 4.62 6.31
N VAL A 38 -8.32 4.94 5.18
CA VAL A 38 -6.93 5.39 5.12
C VAL A 38 -6.69 6.60 4.22
N SER A 39 -5.57 7.27 4.47
CA SER A 39 -4.85 8.13 3.52
C SER A 39 -3.58 7.40 3.05
N VAL A 40 -3.17 7.65 1.81
CA VAL A 40 -2.04 6.97 1.17
C VAL A 40 -1.08 8.00 0.58
N SER A 41 0.22 7.80 0.74
CA SER A 41 1.26 8.60 0.10
C SER A 41 2.38 7.71 -0.40
N VAL A 42 3.03 8.11 -1.49
CA VAL A 42 4.00 7.30 -2.24
C VAL A 42 5.33 8.03 -2.33
N ASP A 43 6.41 7.34 -1.98
CA ASP A 43 7.78 7.72 -2.32
C ASP A 43 8.26 6.86 -3.49
N ALA A 44 8.34 7.51 -4.66
CA ALA A 44 8.73 6.87 -5.92
C ALA A 44 10.19 6.37 -5.93
N THR A 45 11.04 6.87 -5.01
CA THR A 45 12.43 6.45 -4.88
C THR A 45 12.60 5.23 -3.98
N GLY A 46 11.56 4.89 -3.20
CA GLY A 46 11.61 3.81 -2.21
C GLY A 46 12.44 4.12 -0.97
N LYS A 47 12.98 5.34 -0.82
CA LYS A 47 13.90 5.71 0.27
C LYS A 47 13.20 6.14 1.56
N GLY A 48 11.91 6.44 1.51
CA GLY A 48 11.13 6.92 2.66
C GLY A 48 11.46 8.35 3.07
N THR A 49 11.85 9.19 2.11
CA THR A 49 12.29 10.57 2.37
C THR A 49 11.43 11.62 1.67
N SER A 50 10.67 11.24 0.63
CA SER A 50 9.86 12.19 -0.14
C SER A 50 8.54 11.55 -0.58
N PHE A 51 7.47 11.88 0.11
CA PHE A 51 6.14 11.31 -0.13
C PHE A 51 5.22 12.28 -0.86
N THR A 52 4.53 11.77 -1.87
CA THR A 52 3.47 12.47 -2.60
C THR A 52 2.14 11.78 -2.33
N ALA A 53 1.10 12.55 -1.98
CA ALA A 53 -0.23 12.00 -1.72
C ALA A 53 -0.79 11.26 -2.95
N ALA A 54 -1.32 10.06 -2.74
CA ALA A 54 -2.04 9.27 -3.73
C ALA A 54 -3.55 9.48 -3.60
N THR A 55 -4.30 9.16 -4.65
CA THR A 55 -5.77 9.23 -4.62
C THR A 55 -6.34 7.89 -4.19
N VAL A 56 -7.16 7.88 -3.14
CA VAL A 56 -7.89 6.67 -2.71
C VAL A 56 -9.25 6.64 -3.41
N GLN A 57 -9.48 5.61 -4.23
CA GLN A 57 -10.68 5.45 -5.07
C GLN A 57 -11.76 4.65 -4.36
N THR A 58 -11.36 3.59 -3.67
CA THR A 58 -12.21 2.79 -2.79
C THR A 58 -11.53 2.79 -1.42
N ASN A 59 -12.25 3.19 -0.38
CA ASN A 59 -11.70 3.28 0.97
C ASN A 59 -12.43 2.34 1.93
N GLY A 60 -11.78 2.02 3.05
CA GLY A 60 -12.38 1.24 4.12
C GLY A 60 -13.32 2.04 5.01
N ASN A 61 -13.84 1.37 6.03
CA ASN A 61 -14.74 1.91 7.03
C ASN A 61 -14.01 2.86 8.02
N PRO A 62 -14.48 4.12 8.19
CA PRO A 62 -13.87 5.05 9.14
C PRO A 62 -14.20 4.76 10.60
N VAL A 63 -15.26 3.98 10.88
CA VAL A 63 -15.65 3.58 12.23
C VAL A 63 -16.13 2.13 12.18
N SER A 64 -15.30 1.22 12.68
CA SER A 64 -15.67 -0.19 12.69
C SER A 64 -16.83 -0.41 13.66
N SER A 65 -17.91 -1.02 13.15
CA SER A 65 -19.00 -1.52 13.98
C SER A 65 -18.71 -2.90 14.57
N ALA A 66 -17.64 -3.55 14.12
CA ALA A 66 -17.28 -4.89 14.56
C ALA A 66 -16.66 -4.83 15.96
N ALA A 67 -17.13 -5.71 16.85
CA ALA A 67 -16.40 -6.06 18.07
C ALA A 67 -15.25 -7.06 17.79
N GLU A 68 -15.04 -7.40 16.51
CA GLU A 68 -14.19 -8.49 16.00
C GLU A 68 -13.41 -8.05 14.74
N PHE A 69 -12.65 -8.97 14.15
CA PHE A 69 -11.80 -8.77 12.97
C PHE A 69 -12.57 -8.28 11.73
N GLU A 70 -12.10 -7.21 11.11
CA GLU A 70 -12.62 -6.63 9.86
C GLU A 70 -11.50 -6.54 8.83
N THR A 71 -11.81 -6.83 7.56
CA THR A 71 -10.88 -6.65 6.43
C THR A 71 -11.57 -5.90 5.32
N ASP A 72 -11.05 -4.71 5.00
CA ASP A 72 -11.51 -3.93 3.86
C ASP A 72 -10.50 -3.93 2.72
N LYS A 73 -11.02 -3.91 1.50
CA LYS A 73 -10.23 -3.69 0.29
C LYS A 73 -10.17 -2.20 0.00
N VAL A 74 -8.97 -1.65 0.09
CA VAL A 74 -8.68 -0.27 -0.31
C VAL A 74 -8.04 -0.29 -1.69
N VAL A 75 -8.55 0.56 -2.58
CA VAL A 75 -7.99 0.78 -3.91
C VAL A 75 -7.51 2.22 -3.98
N PHE A 76 -6.24 2.41 -4.28
CA PHE A 76 -5.67 3.73 -4.53
C PHE A 76 -4.97 3.76 -5.89
N THR A 77 -4.80 4.94 -6.44
CA THR A 77 -4.07 5.16 -7.70
C THR A 77 -2.77 5.89 -7.40
N LEU A 78 -1.67 5.40 -7.98
CA LEU A 78 -0.38 6.08 -7.91
C LEU A 78 -0.53 7.53 -8.41
N PRO A 79 0.19 8.51 -7.82
CA PRO A 79 0.17 9.89 -8.30
C PRO A 79 0.48 9.96 -9.80
N ALA A 80 -0.15 10.88 -10.53
CA ALA A 80 0.03 11.00 -11.97
C ALA A 80 1.53 11.18 -12.33
N GLY A 81 2.01 10.40 -13.31
CA GLY A 81 3.42 10.44 -13.72
C GLY A 81 4.39 9.73 -12.76
N THR A 82 3.91 9.06 -11.71
CA THR A 82 4.76 8.27 -10.82
C THR A 82 5.52 7.22 -11.62
N LYS A 83 6.84 7.22 -11.45
CA LYS A 83 7.74 6.19 -11.94
C LYS A 83 8.55 5.66 -10.77
N CYS A 84 8.23 4.45 -10.32
CA CYS A 84 9.00 3.78 -9.29
C CYS A 84 10.44 3.59 -9.75
N THR A 85 11.38 3.87 -8.86
CA THR A 85 12.82 3.80 -9.11
C THR A 85 13.58 3.14 -7.97
N GLY A 86 12.88 2.76 -6.90
CA GLY A 86 13.45 2.02 -5.78
C GLY A 86 13.68 0.55 -6.11
N GLY A 87 14.48 -0.09 -5.25
CA GLY A 87 14.87 -1.49 -5.38
C GLY A 87 15.92 -1.72 -6.45
N THR A 88 16.51 -2.90 -6.42
CA THR A 88 17.53 -3.36 -7.38
C THR A 88 17.02 -3.40 -8.81
N ALA A 89 15.75 -3.77 -9.01
CA ALA A 89 15.09 -3.76 -10.31
C ALA A 89 14.60 -2.37 -10.75
N GLY A 90 14.71 -1.36 -9.90
CA GLY A 90 14.34 0.03 -10.21
C GLY A 90 12.85 0.22 -10.50
N ASN A 91 11.99 -0.59 -9.88
CA ASN A 91 10.56 -0.64 -10.13
C ASN A 91 9.71 -0.66 -8.85
N LEU A 92 10.32 -0.44 -7.68
CA LEU A 92 9.64 -0.43 -6.39
C LEU A 92 9.40 0.98 -5.88
N CYS A 93 8.20 1.23 -5.38
CA CYS A 93 7.83 2.42 -4.64
C CYS A 93 7.58 2.05 -3.18
N LEU A 94 7.94 2.95 -2.26
CA LEU A 94 7.52 2.83 -0.86
C LEU A 94 6.18 3.56 -0.69
N VAL A 95 5.23 2.91 -0.05
CA VAL A 95 3.90 3.46 0.21
C VAL A 95 3.70 3.59 1.70
N SER A 96 3.38 4.80 2.15
CA SER A 96 2.92 5.07 3.51
C SER A 96 1.40 5.10 3.53
N VAL A 97 0.82 4.38 4.48
CA VAL A 97 -0.62 4.29 4.71
C VAL A 97 -0.88 4.74 6.13
N LYS A 98 -1.90 5.57 6.32
CA LYS A 98 -2.31 6.03 7.64
C LYS A 98 -3.82 5.97 7.79
N THR A 99 -4.30 5.26 8.80
CA THR A 99 -5.73 5.19 9.11
C THR A 99 -6.25 6.53 9.62
N THR A 100 -7.57 6.76 9.55
CA THR A 100 -8.16 7.99 10.10
C THR A 100 -7.98 8.12 11.62
N ALA A 101 -7.81 6.99 12.32
CA ALA A 101 -7.43 6.94 13.74
C ALA A 101 -5.95 7.31 14.01
N GLY A 102 -5.14 7.42 12.96
CA GLY A 102 -3.76 7.88 13.06
C GLY A 102 -2.70 6.77 13.07
N PHE A 103 -3.10 5.49 13.01
CA PHE A 103 -2.17 4.37 12.91
C PHE A 103 -1.54 4.30 11.53
N GLY A 104 -0.22 4.20 11.48
CA GLY A 104 0.55 4.21 10.24
C GLY A 104 1.23 2.87 9.96
N ALA A 105 1.32 2.51 8.69
CA ALA A 105 2.11 1.39 8.19
C ALA A 105 2.79 1.77 6.87
N CYS A 106 3.82 1.03 6.49
CA CYS A 106 4.44 1.14 5.17
C CYS A 106 4.36 -0.19 4.44
N THR A 107 4.16 -0.13 3.13
CA THR A 107 4.17 -1.29 2.22
C THR A 107 4.93 -0.94 0.94
N VAL A 108 5.17 -1.93 0.08
CA VAL A 108 5.88 -1.77 -1.18
C VAL A 108 4.93 -1.97 -2.34
N VAL A 109 5.04 -1.12 -3.36
CA VAL A 109 4.35 -1.31 -4.64
C VAL A 109 5.37 -1.62 -5.72
N SER A 110 5.07 -2.59 -6.58
CA SER A 110 5.85 -2.86 -7.80
C SER A 110 5.12 -2.33 -9.02
N GLN A 111 5.81 -1.51 -9.83
CA GLN A 111 5.27 -0.91 -11.05
C GLN A 111 5.92 -1.52 -12.28
N GLY A 112 5.10 -2.04 -13.21
CA GLY A 112 5.63 -2.84 -14.33
C GLY A 112 6.08 -4.23 -13.86
N ALA A 113 6.62 -5.06 -14.79
CA ALA A 113 6.75 -6.50 -14.58
C ALA A 113 7.62 -6.91 -13.37
N ALA A 114 6.96 -7.07 -12.22
CA ALA A 114 7.24 -8.07 -11.19
C ALA A 114 6.09 -9.09 -11.11
N ALA A 115 5.38 -9.30 -12.23
CA ALA A 115 4.37 -10.36 -12.39
C ALA A 115 4.99 -11.69 -12.86
N ALA A 116 6.27 -11.94 -12.56
CA ALA A 116 6.95 -13.19 -12.87
C ALA A 116 7.39 -13.84 -11.55
N GLY A 117 6.52 -14.69 -10.99
CA GLY A 117 6.80 -15.42 -9.74
C GLY A 117 5.78 -16.48 -9.36
N ALA A 118 4.55 -16.45 -9.90
CA ALA A 118 3.66 -17.60 -9.83
C ALA A 118 4.00 -18.58 -10.98
N ALA A 119 5.02 -19.41 -10.78
CA ALA A 119 5.16 -20.62 -11.57
C ALA A 119 3.90 -21.49 -11.35
N PRO A 120 3.29 -22.09 -12.39
CA PRO A 120 2.27 -23.09 -12.18
C PRO A 120 2.93 -24.29 -11.48
N ALA A 121 2.32 -24.74 -10.38
CA ALA A 121 2.61 -26.06 -9.84
C ALA A 121 2.30 -27.09 -10.95
N GLY A 122 3.25 -27.99 -11.18
CA GLY A 122 3.13 -29.08 -12.15
C GLY A 122 2.08 -30.12 -11.79
#